data_AF-A0A962MIS0-F1
#
_entry.id   AF-A0A962MIS0-F1
#
_cell.length_a   1.000
_cell.length_b   1.000
_cell.length_c   1.000
_cell.angle_alpha   90.00
_cell.angle_beta   90.00
_cell.angle_gamma   90.00
#
_symmetry.space_group_name_H-M   'P 1'
#
loop_
_entity.id
_entity.type
_entity.pdbx_description
1 polymer ?
#
loop_
_entity_poly.entity_id
_entity_poly.type
_entity_poly.pdbx_seq_one_letter_code
_entity_poly.pdbx_strand_id
1 'polypeptide(L)' 'VDPFGGVAGLCQPMEADLYGCSDPCWWPAQVADTLNTYPDWNQDADSAQRDWRKLQSVFPGGSDT' A
#
# COMPACT_ATOMS: atom_id res chain seq x y z
N VAL A 1 2.64 0.60 -13.10
CA VAL A 1 3.50 1.24 -14.13
C VAL A 1 3.21 2.73 -14.11
N ASP A 2 4.22 3.56 -14.36
CA ASP A 2 4.00 4.99 -14.51
C ASP A 2 3.31 5.31 -15.86
N PRO A 3 2.77 6.53 -16.05
CA PRO A 3 2.10 6.91 -17.31
C PRO A 3 2.98 6.83 -18.56
N PHE A 4 4.31 6.73 -18.41
CA PHE A 4 5.27 6.62 -19.50
C PHE A 4 5.60 5.15 -19.84
N GLY A 5 4.92 4.19 -19.20
CA GLY A 5 5.11 2.76 -19.42
C GLY A 5 6.32 2.18 -18.70
N GLY A 6 6.98 2.95 -17.82
CA GLY A 6 8.12 2.53 -17.02
C GLY A 6 7.78 2.36 -15.54
N VAL A 7 8.82 2.46 -14.71
CA VAL A 7 8.72 2.52 -13.24
C VAL A 7 9.45 3.73 -12.64
N ALA A 8 10.22 4.46 -13.45
CA ALA A 8 11.04 5.59 -12.96
C ALA A 8 10.19 6.79 -12.55
N GLY A 9 8.97 6.91 -13.08
CA GLY A 9 7.98 7.91 -12.68
C GLY A 9 7.13 7.52 -11.46
N LEU A 10 7.30 6.31 -10.93
CA LEU A 10 6.72 5.92 -9.63
C LEU A 10 7.59 6.47 -8.50
N CYS A 11 7.02 6.62 -7.30
CA CYS A 11 7.78 7.07 -6.15
C CYS A 11 8.93 6.12 -5.79
N GLN A 12 10.07 6.72 -5.44
CA GLN A 12 11.30 6.01 -5.12
C GLN A 12 11.73 6.35 -3.68
N PRO A 13 11.73 5.39 -2.76
CA PRO A 13 11.18 4.03 -2.89
C PRO A 13 9.64 4.04 -2.91
N MET A 14 9.01 2.90 -3.24
CA MET A 14 7.55 2.80 -3.34
C MET A 14 6.84 3.15 -2.02
N GLU A 15 7.47 2.83 -0.88
CA GLU A 15 6.99 3.14 0.46
C GLU A 15 6.78 4.65 0.71
N ALA A 16 7.42 5.52 -0.09
CA ALA A 16 7.21 6.96 0.01
C ALA A 16 5.82 7.41 -0.50
N ASP A 17 5.15 6.59 -1.30
CA ASP A 17 3.80 6.85 -1.84
C ASP A 17 2.72 5.95 -1.26
N LEU A 18 3.11 4.93 -0.50
CA LEU A 18 2.20 3.87 -0.06
C LEU A 18 1.01 4.43 0.73
N TYR A 19 1.24 5.36 1.65
CA TYR A 19 0.17 6.01 2.40
C TYR A 19 -0.54 7.11 1.61
N GLY A 20 0.15 7.75 0.65
CA GLY A 20 -0.50 8.63 -0.33
C GLY A 20 -1.50 7.90 -1.24
N CYS A 21 -1.26 6.61 -1.51
CA CYS A 21 -2.20 5.73 -2.22
C CYS A 21 -3.29 5.15 -1.30
N SER A 22 -2.95 4.77 -0.06
CA SER A 22 -3.85 4.12 0.91
C SER A 22 -4.88 5.10 1.49
N ASP A 23 -4.43 6.23 2.04
CA ASP A 23 -5.26 7.15 2.84
C ASP A 23 -6.43 7.77 2.07
N PRO A 24 -6.31 8.12 0.77
CA PRO A 24 -7.42 8.64 -0.01
C PRO A 24 -8.09 7.60 -0.92
N CYS A 25 -7.84 6.30 -0.73
CA CYS A 25 -8.33 5.23 -1.63
C CYS A 25 -7.91 5.46 -3.10
N TRP A 26 -6.67 5.87 -3.40
CA TRP A 26 -6.29 6.24 -4.78
C TRP A 26 -6.26 5.03 -5.72
N TRP A 27 -5.74 3.89 -5.24
CA TRP A 27 -5.67 2.61 -5.97
C TRP A 27 -6.23 1.45 -5.13
N PRO A 28 -7.55 1.44 -4.84
CA PRO A 28 -8.15 0.55 -3.83
C PRO A 28 -8.20 -0.92 -4.27
N ALA A 29 -8.00 -1.20 -5.56
CA ALA A 29 -7.93 -2.56 -6.07
C ALA A 29 -6.56 -3.23 -5.81
N GLN A 30 -5.52 -2.45 -5.49
CA GLN A 30 -4.15 -2.93 -5.30
C GLN A 30 -3.58 -2.61 -3.92
N VAL A 31 -3.92 -1.44 -3.38
CA VAL A 31 -3.49 -0.98 -2.06
C VAL A 31 -4.72 -0.94 -1.16
N ALA A 32 -4.61 -1.51 0.04
CA ALA A 32 -5.69 -1.48 1.02
C ALA A 32 -6.02 -0.02 1.36
N ASP A 33 -7.30 0.35 1.32
CA ASP A 33 -7.70 1.71 1.61
C ASP A 33 -7.99 1.92 3.10
N THR A 34 -7.33 2.91 3.69
CA THR A 34 -7.48 3.29 5.11
C THR A 34 -8.61 4.28 5.35
N LEU A 35 -9.23 4.84 4.29
CA LEU A 35 -10.36 5.76 4.43
C LEU A 35 -11.67 5.03 4.77
N ASN A 36 -11.92 3.85 4.21
CA ASN A 36 -13.21 3.17 4.33
C ASN A 36 -13.08 1.69 4.70
N THR A 37 -12.42 0.86 3.88
CA THR A 37 -12.54 -0.61 3.99
C THR A 37 -11.58 -1.20 5.03
N TYR A 38 -10.36 -0.67 5.12
CA TYR A 38 -9.30 -1.17 5.98
C TYR A 38 -8.68 -0.06 6.84
N PRO A 39 -9.46 0.61 7.70
CA PRO A 39 -9.01 1.80 8.45
C PRO A 39 -7.79 1.55 9.33
N ASP A 40 -7.60 0.33 9.82
CA ASP A 40 -6.50 -0.04 10.72
C ASP A 40 -5.33 -0.73 10.00
N TRP A 41 -5.30 -0.75 8.66
CA TRP A 41 -4.31 -1.53 7.89
C TRP A 41 -2.85 -1.19 8.20
N ASN A 42 -2.55 0.07 8.52
CA ASN A 42 -1.20 0.56 8.83
C ASN A 42 -0.98 0.90 10.32
N GLN A 43 -1.88 0.49 11.22
CA GLN A 43 -1.89 0.91 12.64
C GLN A 43 -0.55 0.69 13.38
N ASP A 44 0.16 -0.40 13.10
CA ASP A 44 1.45 -0.71 13.73
C ASP A 44 2.67 -0.32 12.87
N ALA A 45 2.43 0.42 11.79
CA ALA A 45 3.41 0.68 10.73
C ALA A 45 3.52 2.17 10.36
N ASP A 46 3.43 3.10 11.31
CA ASP A 46 3.50 4.56 11.07
C ASP A 46 4.60 5.01 10.09
N SER A 47 5.74 4.31 10.06
CA SER A 47 6.82 4.55 9.11
C SER A 47 6.90 3.42 8.07
N ALA A 48 6.27 3.59 6.91
CA ALA A 48 6.37 2.63 5.80
C ALA A 48 7.82 2.29 5.46
N GLN A 49 8.73 3.27 5.48
CA GLN A 49 10.16 3.05 5.22
C GLN A 49 10.82 1.99 6.14
N ARG A 50 10.38 1.89 7.40
CA ARG A 50 10.97 0.98 8.41
C ARG A 50 10.12 -0.26 8.65
N ASP A 51 8.81 -0.08 8.66
CA ASP A 51 7.83 -1.02 9.17
C ASP A 51 7.00 -1.69 8.05
N TRP A 52 7.35 -1.51 6.77
CA TRP A 52 6.59 -2.07 5.62
C TRP A 52 6.27 -3.56 5.73
N ARG A 53 7.11 -4.34 6.42
CA ARG A 53 6.90 -5.79 6.64
C ARG A 53 5.67 -6.13 7.48
N LYS A 54 5.16 -5.18 8.27
CA LYS A 54 3.96 -5.35 9.08
C LYS A 54 2.68 -5.25 8.25
N LEU A 55 2.73 -4.63 7.07
CA LEU A 55 1.59 -4.45 6.19
C LEU A 55 1.21 -5.78 5.54
N GLN A 56 -0.01 -6.24 5.78
CA GLN A 56 -0.49 -7.55 5.32
C GLN A 56 -1.33 -7.46 4.05
N SER A 57 -1.38 -8.55 3.29
CA SER A 57 -2.39 -8.71 2.23
C SER A 57 -3.79 -8.76 2.84
N VAL A 58 -4.74 -8.08 2.22
CA VAL A 58 -6.14 -8.03 2.67
C VAL A 58 -7.04 -9.08 2.02
N PHE A 59 -6.49 -9.87 1.08
CA PHE A 59 -7.25 -10.95 0.45
C PHE A 59 -7.50 -12.07 1.48
N PRO A 60 -8.77 -12.43 1.76
CA PRO A 60 -9.08 -13.46 2.74
C PRO A 60 -8.71 -14.85 2.20
N GLY A 61 -7.48 -15.29 2.47
CA GLY A 61 -7.00 -16.65 2.25
C GLY A 61 -6.65 -16.99 0.80
N GLY A 62 -5.40 -16.73 0.41
CA GLY A 62 -4.78 -17.21 -0.83
C GLY A 62 -3.39 -17.78 -0.57
N SER A 63 -3.35 -19.07 -0.20
CA SER A 63 -2.20 -20.00 -0.18
C SER A 63 -0.87 -19.52 0.43
N ASP A 64 -0.83 -19.33 1.76
CA ASP A 64 0.37 -19.64 2.54
C ASP A 64 0.29 -21.11 2.98
N THR A 65 0.69 -22.02 2.10
CA THR A 65 1.08 -23.43 2.40
C THR A 65 2.51 -23.64 1.97
#